data_AF-A0A397CNV9-F1
#
_entry.id   AF-A0A397CNV9-F1
#
_cell.length_a   1.000
_cell.length_b   1.000
_cell.length_c   1.000
_cell.angle_alpha   90.00
_cell.angle_beta   90.00
_cell.angle_gamma   90.00
#
_symmetry.space_group_name_H-M   'P 1'
#
loop_
_entity.id
_entity.type
_entity.pdbx_description
1 polymer ?
#
loop_
_entity_poly.entity_id
_entity_poly.type
_entity_poly.pdbx_seq_one_letter_code
_entity_poly.pdbx_strand_id
1 'polypeptide(L)'
;MKRTIKWPNWRFKKDASIRNYGHSRKSKKCCVATIGILRYRYGDTTQSIGNGEDEKFERLSNGGAYTGQTVASFDPVFGAFDDYLYLTYQKPVLTIEVAGSDFVAPVSTIRTRGKEIFKALTQFAVEVQNFDVNNSAC
;
A
#
# COMPACT_ATOMS: atom_id res chain seq x y z
N MET A 1 22.52 6.60 19.26
CA MET A 1 21.38 7.40 19.76
C MET A 1 20.10 6.84 19.14
N LYS A 2 19.33 6.00 19.86
CA LYS A 2 18.09 5.39 19.32
C LYS A 2 16.96 6.43 19.41
N ARG A 3 16.44 6.90 18.27
CA ARG A 3 15.26 7.79 18.24
C ARG A 3 14.01 6.95 18.41
N THR A 4 13.38 7.01 19.58
CA THR A 4 12.09 6.40 19.84
C THR A 4 11.00 7.26 19.20
N ILE A 5 10.35 6.76 18.15
CA ILE A 5 9.18 7.40 17.55
C ILE A 5 7.99 7.21 18.51
N LYS A 6 7.55 8.30 19.15
CA LYS A 6 6.30 8.32 19.92
C LYS A 6 5.14 8.55 18.95
N TRP A 7 4.39 7.50 18.65
CA TRP A 7 3.16 7.61 17.88
C TRP A 7 2.06 8.30 18.72
N PRO A 8 1.31 9.27 18.17
CA PRO A 8 0.16 9.83 18.86
C PRO A 8 -0.90 8.75 19.13
N ASN A 9 -1.64 8.88 20.23
CA ASN A 9 -2.74 7.98 20.54
C ASN A 9 -3.97 8.41 19.72
N TRP A 10 -4.08 7.93 18.47
CA TRP A 10 -5.22 8.21 17.60
C TRP A 10 -6.46 7.42 18.08
N ARG A 11 -7.14 7.92 19.12
CA ARG A 11 -8.54 7.55 19.35
C ARG A 11 -9.35 8.14 18.19
N PHE A 12 -9.75 7.29 17.24
CA PHE A 12 -10.82 7.62 16.30
C PHE A 12 -12.07 7.97 17.12
N LYS A 13 -12.36 9.26 17.28
CA LYS A 13 -13.66 9.71 17.77
C LYS A 13 -14.72 9.16 16.80
N LYS A 14 -15.76 8.54 17.34
CA LYS A 14 -16.94 8.09 16.58
C LYS A 14 -17.79 9.32 16.23
N ASP A 15 -17.25 10.25 15.44
CA ASP A 15 -18.04 11.37 14.95
C ASP A 15 -18.26 11.16 13.45
N ALA A 16 -19.39 10.54 13.14
CA ALA A 16 -20.06 10.68 11.86
C ALA A 16 -21.53 10.30 12.05
N SER A 17 -22.38 11.30 12.27
CA SER A 17 -23.80 11.15 11.94
C SER A 17 -23.89 10.95 10.43
N ILE A 18 -23.91 9.70 9.98
CA ILE A 18 -24.28 9.37 8.61
C ILE A 18 -25.77 9.70 8.51
N ARG A 19 -26.10 10.81 7.84
CA ARG A 19 -27.48 11.20 7.56
C ARG A 19 -28.19 10.02 6.88
N ASN A 20 -29.21 9.50 7.54
CA ASN A 20 -30.06 8.43 7.03
C ASN A 20 -30.98 9.00 5.94
N TYR A 21 -30.50 9.10 4.70
CA TYR A 21 -31.40 9.15 3.55
C TYR A 21 -32.05 7.77 3.40
N GLY A 22 -33.39 7.75 3.44
CA GLY A 22 -34.27 6.60 3.55
C GLY A 22 -34.29 5.69 2.33
N HIS A 23 -33.18 4.98 2.09
CA HIS A 23 -33.18 3.79 1.25
C HIS A 23 -32.86 2.55 2.08
N SER A 24 -33.64 1.50 1.81
CA SER A 24 -33.57 0.16 2.39
C SER A 24 -32.15 -0.25 2.74
N ARG A 25 -31.97 -0.93 3.90
CA ARG A 25 -30.67 -1.41 4.44
C ARG A 25 -29.99 -2.49 3.57
N LYS A 26 -30.25 -2.54 2.26
CA LYS A 26 -29.56 -3.39 1.29
C LYS A 26 -28.32 -2.64 0.80
N SER A 27 -27.15 -3.11 1.27
CA SER A 27 -25.78 -2.75 0.89
C SER A 27 -25.56 -1.39 0.21
N LYS A 28 -25.39 -0.33 1.01
CA LYS A 28 -24.79 0.90 0.51
C LYS A 28 -23.39 0.56 -0.01
N LYS A 29 -23.13 0.74 -1.31
CA LYS A 29 -21.81 0.58 -1.93
C LYS A 29 -21.23 1.96 -2.21
N CYS A 30 -19.91 2.14 -2.08
CA CYS A 30 -19.33 3.50 -2.14
C CYS A 30 -17.84 3.56 -2.55
N CYS A 31 -17.11 2.45 -2.48
CA CYS A 31 -15.65 2.52 -2.49
C CYS A 31 -15.03 1.60 -3.54
N VAL A 32 -13.96 2.11 -4.16
CA VAL A 32 -13.12 1.37 -5.10
C VAL A 32 -12.28 0.37 -4.32
N ALA A 33 -12.43 -0.93 -4.61
CA ALA A 33 -11.64 -1.98 -3.99
C ALA A 33 -11.44 -3.16 -4.95
N THR A 34 -10.21 -3.42 -5.32
CA THR A 34 -9.82 -4.42 -6.32
C THR A 34 -9.48 -5.74 -5.65
N ILE A 35 -8.22 -5.94 -5.25
CA ILE A 35 -7.66 -7.29 -5.08
C ILE A 35 -6.85 -7.47 -3.79
N GLY A 36 -6.42 -6.40 -3.12
CA GLY A 36 -5.75 -6.49 -1.81
C GLY A 36 -4.25 -6.71 -1.92
N ILE A 37 -3.59 -5.89 -2.74
CA ILE A 37 -2.18 -6.07 -3.10
C ILE A 37 -1.38 -4.80 -2.80
N LEU A 38 -0.16 -4.99 -2.31
CA LEU A 38 0.87 -3.97 -2.21
C LEU A 38 1.81 -4.14 -3.40
N ARG A 39 1.61 -3.34 -4.44
CA ARG A 39 2.43 -3.42 -5.64
C ARG A 39 3.65 -2.53 -5.53
N TYR A 40 4.78 -3.07 -5.92
CA TYR A 40 6.02 -2.34 -6.03
C TYR A 40 6.59 -2.55 -7.42
N ARG A 41 7.52 -1.68 -7.79
CA ARG A 41 8.31 -1.83 -9.01
C ARG A 41 8.95 -3.23 -9.04
N TYR A 42 9.04 -3.92 -10.17
CA TYR A 42 9.08 -3.41 -11.54
C TYR A 42 7.78 -3.69 -12.29
N GLY A 43 7.36 -2.75 -13.14
CA GLY A 43 6.22 -2.91 -14.05
C GLY A 43 6.62 -3.41 -15.42
N ASP A 44 7.80 -3.04 -15.91
CA ASP A 44 8.27 -3.30 -17.27
C ASP A 44 8.90 -4.68 -17.50
N THR A 45 9.19 -5.43 -16.44
CA THR A 45 9.81 -6.75 -16.51
C THR A 45 9.31 -7.70 -15.43
N THR A 46 9.19 -8.98 -15.78
CA THR A 46 8.91 -10.08 -14.84
C THR A 46 10.18 -10.69 -14.25
N GLN A 47 11.35 -10.28 -14.73
CA GLN A 47 12.64 -10.76 -14.24
C GLN A 47 13.05 -10.00 -12.98
N SER A 48 13.71 -10.69 -12.06
CA SER A 48 14.40 -10.04 -10.93
C SER A 48 15.46 -9.09 -11.47
N ILE A 49 15.61 -7.94 -10.80
CA ILE A 49 16.63 -6.95 -11.14
C ILE A 49 17.97 -7.26 -10.45
N GLY A 50 17.92 -7.95 -9.31
CA GLY A 50 19.08 -8.36 -8.54
C GLY A 50 19.73 -7.22 -7.77
N ASN A 51 20.98 -7.44 -7.32
CA ASN A 51 21.78 -6.46 -6.58
C ASN A 51 21.14 -5.93 -5.28
N GLY A 52 20.22 -6.69 -4.67
CA GLY A 52 19.53 -6.26 -3.45
C GLY A 52 18.30 -5.38 -3.70
N GLU A 53 17.96 -5.07 -4.95
CA GLU A 53 16.82 -4.19 -5.27
C GLU A 53 15.48 -4.86 -4.99
N ASP A 54 15.32 -6.12 -5.39
CA ASP A 54 14.08 -6.88 -5.18
C ASP A 54 13.76 -6.98 -3.68
N GLU A 55 14.77 -7.31 -2.86
CA GLU A 55 14.63 -7.46 -1.42
C GLU A 55 14.27 -6.15 -0.72
N LYS A 56 14.70 -4.98 -1.24
CA LYS A 56 14.31 -3.68 -0.68
C LYS A 56 12.80 -3.47 -0.81
N PHE A 57 12.25 -3.76 -1.98
CA PHE A 57 10.82 -3.56 -2.22
C PHE A 57 9.96 -4.63 -1.55
N GLU A 58 10.43 -5.88 -1.49
CA GLU A 58 9.77 -6.94 -0.73
C GLU A 58 9.57 -6.52 0.73
N ARG A 59 10.60 -5.97 1.39
CA ARG A 59 10.49 -5.47 2.78
C ARG A 59 9.43 -4.39 2.92
N LEU A 60 9.40 -3.40 2.01
CA LEU A 60 8.41 -2.33 2.04
C LEU A 60 6.96 -2.86 1.92
N SER A 61 6.79 -3.96 1.20
CA SER A 61 5.49 -4.57 0.89
C SER A 61 5.03 -5.64 1.89
N ASN A 62 5.87 -6.01 2.87
CA ASN A 62 5.58 -7.08 3.82
C ASN A 62 4.74 -6.59 5.02
N GLY A 63 3.59 -5.98 4.74
CA GLY A 63 2.79 -5.24 5.72
C GLY A 63 1.32 -5.62 5.77
N GLY A 64 0.90 -6.24 6.89
CA GLY A 64 -0.52 -6.36 7.24
C GLY A 64 -1.24 -7.50 6.53
N ALA A 65 -2.38 -7.20 5.90
CA ALA A 65 -3.29 -8.20 5.31
C ALA A 65 -3.23 -8.25 3.77
N TYR A 66 -2.30 -7.50 3.17
CA TYR A 66 -2.16 -7.38 1.73
C TYR A 66 -0.94 -8.18 1.28
N THR A 67 -1.03 -8.78 0.10
CA THR A 67 0.10 -9.51 -0.49
C THR A 67 0.99 -8.53 -1.24
N GLY A 68 2.30 -8.57 -0.97
CA GLY A 68 3.30 -7.82 -1.72
C GLY A 68 3.65 -8.53 -3.03
N GLN A 69 3.70 -7.80 -4.15
CA GLN A 69 4.21 -8.33 -5.43
C GLN A 69 4.69 -7.21 -6.37
N THR A 70 5.42 -7.58 -7.42
CA THR A 70 5.80 -6.61 -8.47
C THR A 70 4.59 -6.17 -9.30
N VAL A 71 4.65 -4.99 -9.91
CA VAL A 71 3.62 -4.54 -10.85
C VAL A 71 3.50 -5.53 -12.01
N ALA A 72 4.61 -6.03 -12.55
CA ALA A 72 4.64 -6.97 -13.66
C ALA A 72 4.13 -8.38 -13.32
N SER A 73 3.79 -8.68 -12.05
CA SER A 73 3.35 -10.02 -11.62
C SER A 73 2.07 -10.52 -12.29
N PHE A 74 1.26 -9.64 -12.91
CA PHE A 74 0.15 -10.07 -13.77
C PHE A 74 0.57 -10.05 -15.24
N ASP A 75 1.01 -8.88 -15.72
CA ASP A 75 1.57 -8.65 -17.05
C ASP A 75 2.46 -7.40 -16.98
N PRO A 76 3.45 -7.23 -17.87
CA PRO A 76 4.23 -6.00 -17.93
C PRO A 76 3.35 -4.76 -18.20
N VAL A 77 3.54 -3.72 -17.38
CA VAL A 77 2.86 -2.42 -17.48
C VAL A 77 3.91 -1.32 -17.58
N PHE A 78 3.90 -0.59 -18.69
CA PHE A 78 4.86 0.48 -18.96
C PHE A 78 4.28 1.85 -18.57
N GLY A 79 5.14 2.73 -18.04
CA GLY A 79 4.76 4.11 -17.70
C GLY A 79 3.93 4.23 -16.42
N ALA A 80 3.95 3.21 -15.56
CA ALA A 80 3.33 3.27 -14.26
C ALA A 80 4.00 4.34 -13.37
N PHE A 81 3.21 4.95 -12.48
CA PHE A 81 3.65 6.07 -11.65
C PHE A 81 4.78 5.70 -10.69
N ASP A 82 4.75 4.49 -10.14
CA ASP A 82 5.77 3.94 -9.26
C ASP A 82 7.09 3.70 -10.00
N ASP A 83 7.06 3.12 -11.20
CA ASP A 83 8.25 2.98 -12.04
C ASP A 83 8.88 4.35 -12.35
N TYR A 84 8.08 5.33 -12.77
CA TYR A 84 8.55 6.69 -13.05
C TYR A 84 9.20 7.35 -11.82
N LEU A 85 8.50 7.32 -10.67
CA LEU A 85 9.01 7.92 -9.44
C LEU A 85 10.34 7.32 -9.02
N TYR A 86 10.46 5.99 -9.08
CA TYR A 86 11.68 5.33 -8.67
C TYR A 86 12.83 5.61 -9.62
N LEU A 87 12.63 5.46 -10.93
CA LEU A 87 13.67 5.74 -11.92
C LEU A 87 14.18 7.17 -11.81
N THR A 88 13.29 8.12 -11.59
CA THR A 88 13.63 9.55 -11.57
C THR A 88 14.30 9.97 -10.27
N TYR A 89 13.81 9.50 -9.12
CA TYR A 89 14.20 10.04 -7.81
C TYR A 89 14.92 9.05 -6.90
N GLN A 90 14.91 7.76 -7.25
CA GLN A 90 15.46 6.67 -6.43
C GLN A 90 14.89 6.72 -5.00
N LYS A 91 13.54 6.78 -4.90
CA LYS A 91 12.82 6.87 -3.63
C LYS A 91 11.83 5.72 -3.48
N PRO A 92 11.70 5.16 -2.27
CA PRO A 92 10.78 4.05 -2.02
C PRO A 92 9.35 4.45 -2.38
N VAL A 93 8.68 3.57 -3.11
CA VAL A 93 7.33 3.79 -3.64
C VAL A 93 6.55 2.49 -3.62
N LEU A 94 5.23 2.60 -3.40
CA LEU A 94 4.30 1.47 -3.37
C LEU A 94 2.92 1.92 -3.83
N THR A 95 2.27 1.06 -4.59
CA THR A 95 0.88 1.19 -5.02
C THR A 95 0.01 0.27 -4.15
N ILE A 96 -1.10 0.80 -3.62
CA ILE A 96 -2.03 0.02 -2.78
C ILE A 96 -3.30 -0.29 -3.57
N GLU A 97 -3.48 -1.55 -3.93
CA GLU A 97 -4.70 -2.09 -4.53
C GLU A 97 -5.65 -2.52 -3.43
N VAL A 98 -6.55 -1.63 -3.00
CA VAL A 98 -7.44 -1.83 -1.83
C VAL A 98 -8.23 -3.13 -1.97
N ALA A 99 -8.23 -3.98 -0.94
CA ALA A 99 -8.87 -5.30 -0.98
C ALA A 99 -10.38 -5.24 -1.21
N GLY A 100 -10.87 -5.94 -2.24
CA GLY A 100 -12.28 -6.03 -2.61
C GLY A 100 -12.53 -7.15 -3.61
N SER A 101 -13.61 -7.02 -4.38
CA SER A 101 -13.92 -7.89 -5.51
C SER A 101 -14.42 -7.11 -6.73
N ASP A 102 -14.55 -5.80 -6.59
CA ASP A 102 -15.17 -4.89 -7.55
C ASP A 102 -14.86 -3.45 -7.14
N PHE A 103 -14.76 -2.54 -8.09
CA PHE A 103 -14.61 -1.10 -7.89
C PHE A 103 -15.79 -0.47 -7.12
N VAL A 104 -16.81 -1.26 -6.77
CA VAL A 104 -17.99 -0.86 -6.02
C VAL A 104 -18.19 -1.77 -4.79
N ALA A 105 -17.40 -1.53 -3.75
CA ALA A 105 -17.40 -2.31 -2.51
C ALA A 105 -18.44 -1.83 -1.48
N PRO A 106 -18.93 -2.73 -0.60
CA PRO A 106 -19.85 -2.38 0.48
C PRO A 106 -19.24 -1.39 1.47
N VAL A 107 -19.99 -0.37 1.87
CA VAL A 107 -19.60 0.65 2.87
C VAL A 107 -19.18 0.03 4.20
N SER A 108 -19.74 -1.13 4.56
CA SER A 108 -19.38 -1.87 5.78
C SER A 108 -17.90 -2.28 5.82
N THR A 109 -17.25 -2.42 4.66
CA THR A 109 -15.84 -2.84 4.57
C THR A 109 -14.86 -1.71 4.86
N ILE A 110 -15.27 -0.42 4.72
CA ILE A 110 -14.39 0.76 4.79
C ILE A 110 -13.51 0.75 6.04
N ARG A 111 -14.10 0.50 7.20
CA ARG A 111 -13.36 0.52 8.47
C ARG A 111 -12.35 -0.61 8.58
N THR A 112 -12.66 -1.78 8.02
CA THR A 112 -11.73 -2.91 7.99
C THR A 112 -10.58 -2.60 7.03
N ARG A 113 -10.88 -2.16 5.80
CA ARG A 113 -9.87 -1.82 4.80
C ARG A 113 -8.94 -0.71 5.28
N GLY A 114 -9.49 0.34 5.90
CA GLY A 114 -8.69 1.43 6.47
C GLY A 114 -7.72 0.98 7.55
N LYS A 115 -8.08 0.01 8.39
CA LYS A 115 -7.16 -0.55 9.40
C LYS A 115 -6.03 -1.35 8.77
N GLU A 116 -6.29 -2.07 7.70
CA GLU A 116 -5.28 -2.86 6.99
C GLU A 116 -4.30 -1.95 6.25
N ILE A 117 -4.81 -0.95 5.53
CA ILE A 117 -3.99 0.07 4.87
C ILE A 117 -3.15 0.82 5.90
N PHE A 118 -3.72 1.19 7.05
CA PHE A 118 -2.95 1.84 8.12
C PHE A 118 -1.78 0.98 8.60
N LYS A 119 -1.97 -0.34 8.74
CA LYS A 119 -0.88 -1.26 9.09
C LYS A 119 0.19 -1.33 7.99
N ALA A 120 -0.22 -1.42 6.73
CA ALA A 120 0.70 -1.42 5.59
C ALA A 120 1.54 -0.12 5.55
N LEU A 121 0.91 1.04 5.68
CA LEU A 121 1.60 2.34 5.74
C LEU A 121 2.53 2.46 6.95
N THR A 122 2.17 1.88 8.09
CA THR A 122 3.03 1.85 9.27
C THR A 122 4.29 1.02 9.03
N GLN A 123 4.15 -0.16 8.40
CA GLN A 123 5.30 -0.99 8.02
C GLN A 123 6.17 -0.27 7.00
N PHE A 124 5.56 0.32 5.98
CA PHE A 124 6.27 1.14 4.99
C PHE A 124 7.10 2.24 5.67
N ALA A 125 6.52 3.00 6.60
CA ALA A 125 7.23 4.06 7.31
C ALA A 125 8.44 3.58 8.14
N VAL A 126 8.43 2.33 8.60
CA VAL A 126 9.57 1.71 9.26
C VAL A 126 10.64 1.36 8.22
N GLU A 127 10.27 0.65 7.16
CA GLU A 127 11.23 0.12 6.18
C GLU A 127 11.81 1.17 5.24
N VAL A 128 11.12 2.29 5.02
CA VAL A 128 11.68 3.45 4.29
C VAL A 128 12.98 3.94 4.92
N GLN A 129 13.13 3.83 6.25
CA GLN A 129 14.37 4.19 6.94
C GLN A 129 15.52 3.24 6.62
N ASN A 130 15.19 2.01 6.18
CA ASN A 130 16.13 0.95 5.85
C ASN A 130 16.35 0.79 4.33
N PHE A 131 15.77 1.68 3.52
CA PHE A 131 15.67 1.46 2.08
C PHE A 131 17.03 1.61 1.37
N ASP A 132 17.80 2.67 1.70
CA ASP A 132 19.08 2.97 1.05
C ASP A 132 20.32 2.76 1.95
N VAL A 133 20.15 2.46 3.23
CA VAL A 133 21.26 2.38 4.21
C VAL A 133 22.25 1.23 3.98
N ASN A 134 21.97 0.32 3.04
CA ASN A 134 22.88 -0.75 2.63
C ASN A 134 23.46 -0.53 1.22
N ASN A 135 23.20 0.62 0.58
CA ASN A 135 23.83 0.95 -0.70
C ASN A 135 25.23 1.51 -0.43
N SER A 136 26.24 0.64 -0.35
CA SER A 136 27.64 1.01 -0.11
C SER A 136 28.35 1.59 -1.34
N ALA A 137 27.60 2.11 -2.32
CA ALA A 137 28.14 2.86 -3.45
C ALA A 137 28.34 4.33 -3.07
N CYS A 138 29.38 4.59 -2.26
CA CYS A 138 30.04 5.89 -2.11
C CYS A 138 31.54 5.64 -2.02
#